data_AF-A0A2G9UBE1-F1
#
_entry.id   AF-A0A2G9UBE1-F1
#
_cell.length_a   1.000
_cell.length_b   1.000
_cell.length_c   1.000
_cell.angle_alpha   90.00
_cell.angle_beta   90.00
_cell.angle_gamma   90.00
#
_symmetry.space_group_name_H-M   'P 1'
#
loop_
_entity.id
_entity.type
_entity.pdbx_description
1 polymer ?
#
loop_
_entity_poly.entity_id
_entity_poly.type
_entity_poly.pdbx_seq_one_letter_code
_entity_poly.pdbx_strand_id
1 'polypeptide(L)'
;MKSADANAVLARAFALGVEAIGTGIGARTNAEFRKQLEQLQIDAAKNGNEREQKHAKAVLQFAEGKQSAAALTWEEILKDYPTDLIAIKFAHDTYFYLGDSKNIRDSVKAVMPKHKGTEPCYSFLHGMLAFGLEECQEYAEAEKEALKVCSILL
;
A
#
# COMPACT_ATOMS: atom_id res chain seq x y z
N MET A 1 27.25 -8.51 -7.37
CA MET A 1 26.09 -7.88 -6.70
C MET A 1 26.42 -7.80 -5.21
N LYS A 2 26.42 -6.60 -4.60
CA LYS A 2 26.44 -6.50 -3.13
C LYS A 2 25.13 -7.10 -2.60
N SER A 3 25.18 -7.91 -1.55
CA SER A 3 23.98 -8.42 -0.90
C SER A 3 23.04 -7.27 -0.56
N ALA A 4 21.74 -7.42 -0.82
CA ALA A 4 20.74 -6.46 -0.36
C ALA A 4 20.91 -6.25 1.15
N ASP A 5 20.79 -5.00 1.62
CA ASP A 5 20.87 -4.69 3.03
C ASP A 5 19.72 -5.39 3.78
N ALA A 6 20.07 -6.42 4.54
CA ALA A 6 19.11 -7.20 5.31
C ALA A 6 18.38 -6.37 6.37
N ASN A 7 18.91 -5.17 6.70
CA ASN A 7 18.33 -4.26 7.68
C ASN A 7 17.52 -3.12 7.04
N ALA A 8 17.36 -3.10 5.71
CA ALA A 8 16.59 -2.07 5.03
C ALA A 8 15.12 -2.07 5.50
N VAL A 9 14.73 -1.00 6.20
CA VAL A 9 13.42 -0.88 6.85
C VAL A 9 12.29 -0.99 5.83
N LEU A 10 12.37 -0.23 4.72
CA LEU A 10 11.29 -0.22 3.72
C LEU A 10 11.11 -1.57 3.03
N ALA A 11 12.20 -2.26 2.71
CA ALA A 11 12.15 -3.58 2.07
C ALA A 11 11.50 -4.62 2.99
N ARG A 12 11.82 -4.59 4.28
CA ARG A 12 11.20 -5.46 5.29
C ARG A 12 9.74 -5.10 5.56
N ALA A 13 9.41 -3.81 5.63
CA ALA A 13 8.02 -3.35 5.76
C ALA A 13 7.18 -3.82 4.57
N PHE A 14 7.72 -3.75 3.35
CA PHE A 14 7.06 -4.29 2.17
C PHE A 14 6.85 -5.80 2.27
N ALA A 15 7.89 -6.58 2.57
CA ALA A 15 7.79 -8.04 2.65
C ALA A 15 6.78 -8.51 3.72
N LEU A 16 6.90 -7.99 4.95
CA LEU A 16 5.97 -8.32 6.03
C LEU A 16 4.56 -7.78 5.77
N GLY A 17 4.44 -6.66 5.05
CA GLY A 17 3.17 -6.11 4.61
C GLY A 17 2.45 -7.03 3.63
N VAL A 18 3.17 -7.59 2.64
CA VAL A 18 2.63 -8.58 1.70
C VAL A 18 2.15 -9.83 2.45
N GLU A 19 2.94 -10.31 3.41
CA GLU A 19 2.56 -11.44 4.26
C GLU A 19 1.28 -11.16 5.09
N ALA A 20 1.19 -9.98 5.69
CA ALA A 20 0.01 -9.58 6.46
C ALA A 20 -1.24 -9.46 5.58
N ILE A 21 -1.12 -8.74 4.46
CA ILE A 21 -2.20 -8.49 3.48
C ILE A 21 -2.64 -9.79 2.81
N GLY A 22 -1.76 -10.78 2.65
CA GLY A 22 -2.12 -12.10 2.16
C GLY A 22 -3.11 -12.87 3.06
N THR A 23 -3.38 -12.40 4.29
CA THR A 23 -4.36 -12.93 5.27
C THR A 23 -4.17 -14.39 5.69
N GLY A 24 -3.16 -15.10 5.17
CA GLY A 24 -2.81 -16.46 5.59
C GLY A 24 -2.12 -16.53 6.95
N ILE A 25 -1.57 -15.41 7.43
CA ILE A 25 -0.90 -15.27 8.72
C ILE A 25 -1.29 -13.93 9.37
N GLY A 26 -1.30 -13.90 10.70
CA GLY A 26 -1.59 -12.68 11.47
C GLY A 26 -0.75 -12.62 12.74
N ALA A 27 -0.51 -11.41 13.25
CA ALA A 27 0.33 -11.22 14.43
C ALA A 27 -0.24 -11.91 15.67
N ARG A 28 -1.56 -12.17 15.74
CA ARG A 28 -2.19 -12.91 16.83
C ARG A 28 -1.92 -14.42 16.78
N THR A 29 -1.80 -14.98 15.59
CA THR A 29 -1.76 -16.44 15.37
C THR A 29 -0.36 -16.98 15.10
N ASN A 30 0.59 -16.12 14.76
CA ASN A 30 1.97 -16.51 14.45
C ASN A 30 2.98 -15.70 15.29
N ALA A 31 3.69 -16.40 16.19
CA ALA A 31 4.65 -15.78 17.11
C ALA A 31 5.93 -15.30 16.43
N GLU A 32 6.43 -16.03 15.41
CA GLU A 32 7.62 -15.63 14.66
C GLU A 32 7.32 -14.37 13.84
N PHE A 33 6.17 -14.33 13.17
CA PHE A 33 5.73 -13.15 12.44
C PHE A 33 5.59 -11.92 13.35
N ARG A 34 5.03 -12.10 14.55
CA ARG A 34 4.95 -11.03 15.56
C ARG A 34 6.34 -10.51 15.95
N LYS A 35 7.29 -11.41 16.21
CA LYS A 35 8.67 -11.04 16.54
C LYS A 35 9.34 -10.26 15.42
N GLN A 36 9.11 -10.64 14.16
CA GLN A 36 9.63 -9.92 13.00
C GLN A 36 9.07 -8.51 12.87
N LEU A 37 7.77 -8.32 13.14
CA LEU A 37 7.11 -7.02 13.19
C LEU A 37 7.65 -6.13 14.32
N GLU A 38 7.83 -6.69 15.52
CA GLU A 38 8.43 -5.99 16.66
C GLU A 38 9.85 -5.53 16.34
N GLN A 39 10.68 -6.42 15.77
CA GLN A 39 12.02 -6.08 15.35
C GLN A 39 12.02 -4.99 14.26
N LEU A 40 11.06 -5.04 13.32
CA LEU A 40 10.90 -3.98 12.32
C LEU A 40 10.62 -2.63 12.97
N GLN A 41 9.77 -2.54 14.01
CA GLN A 41 9.52 -1.28 14.71
C GLN A 41 10.80 -0.73 15.36
N ILE A 42 11.56 -1.60 16.02
CA ILE A 42 12.81 -1.22 16.71
C ILE A 42 13.81 -0.65 15.69
N ASP A 43 14.01 -1.34 14.58
CA ASP A 43 14.98 -0.93 13.56
C ASP A 43 14.53 0.33 12.82
N ALA A 44 13.22 0.48 12.56
CA ALA A 44 12.64 1.68 11.99
C ALA A 44 12.84 2.90 12.89
N ALA A 45 12.62 2.76 14.20
CA ALA A 45 12.83 3.85 15.15
C ALA A 45 14.31 4.24 15.28
N LYS A 46 15.23 3.28 15.15
CA LYS A 46 16.67 3.51 15.29
C LYS A 46 17.30 4.10 14.03
N ASN A 47 16.91 3.60 12.85
CA ASN A 47 17.64 3.84 11.60
C ASN A 47 16.75 4.34 10.45
N GLY A 48 15.43 4.27 10.58
CA GLY A 48 14.50 4.64 9.51
C GLY A 48 14.18 6.14 9.48
N ASN A 49 13.95 6.68 8.28
CA ASN A 49 13.38 8.00 8.14
C ASN A 49 11.86 8.00 8.43
N GLU A 50 11.23 9.17 8.45
CA GLU A 50 9.80 9.31 8.79
C GLU A 50 8.88 8.45 7.92
N ARG A 51 9.11 8.41 6.60
CA ARG A 51 8.33 7.59 5.65
C ARG A 51 8.45 6.11 5.98
N GLU A 52 9.66 5.63 6.24
CA GLU A 52 9.94 4.24 6.57
C GLU A 52 9.31 3.83 7.91
N GLN A 53 9.36 4.72 8.91
CA GLN A 53 8.69 4.53 10.19
C GLN A 53 7.17 4.44 10.04
N LYS A 54 6.56 5.30 9.20
CA LYS A 54 5.11 5.23 8.91
C LYS A 54 4.74 3.89 8.23
N HIS A 55 5.54 3.41 7.27
CA HIS A 55 5.31 2.08 6.68
C HIS A 55 5.38 0.95 7.71
N ALA A 56 6.42 0.94 8.54
CA ALA A 56 6.58 -0.05 9.60
C ALA A 56 5.36 -0.03 10.54
N LYS A 57 4.93 1.16 10.96
CA LYS A 57 3.75 1.35 11.82
C LYS A 57 2.47 0.80 11.18
N ALA A 58 2.22 1.15 9.92
CA ALA A 58 1.02 0.73 9.20
C ALA A 58 0.94 -0.81 9.05
N VAL A 59 2.06 -1.46 8.74
CA VAL A 59 2.14 -2.91 8.61
C VAL A 59 1.83 -3.60 9.94
N LEU A 60 2.38 -3.10 11.07
CA LEU A 60 2.04 -3.61 12.40
C LEU A 60 0.54 -3.44 12.71
N GLN A 61 -0.02 -2.25 12.47
CA GLN A 61 -1.44 -2.00 12.68
C GLN A 61 -2.32 -2.98 11.90
N PHE A 62 -2.01 -3.20 10.61
CA PHE A 62 -2.75 -4.15 9.78
C PHE A 62 -2.64 -5.57 10.36
N ALA A 63 -1.42 -6.02 10.69
CA ALA A 63 -1.17 -7.37 11.22
C ALA A 63 -1.85 -7.63 12.58
N GLU A 64 -2.12 -6.57 13.36
CA GLU A 64 -2.89 -6.61 14.61
C GLU A 64 -4.41 -6.51 14.39
N GLY A 65 -4.87 -6.43 13.13
CA GLY A 65 -6.28 -6.27 12.79
C GLY A 65 -6.82 -4.84 12.94
N LYS A 66 -5.95 -3.83 13.11
CA LYS A 66 -6.29 -2.40 13.15
C LYS A 66 -6.27 -1.83 11.73
N GLN A 67 -6.96 -2.48 10.80
CA GLN A 67 -6.87 -2.21 9.36
C GLN A 67 -7.24 -0.76 8.99
N SER A 68 -8.29 -0.19 9.57
CA SER A 68 -8.65 1.21 9.32
C SER A 68 -7.53 2.18 9.74
N ALA A 69 -6.83 1.90 10.85
CA ALA A 69 -5.70 2.73 11.27
C ALA A 69 -4.47 2.57 10.36
N ALA A 70 -4.27 1.36 9.82
CA ALA A 70 -3.22 1.09 8.85
C ALA A 70 -3.44 1.86 7.55
N ALA A 71 -4.66 1.81 7.00
CA ALA A 71 -5.06 2.59 5.81
C ALA A 71 -4.77 4.08 6.00
N LEU A 72 -5.23 4.67 7.10
CA LEU A 72 -4.96 6.08 7.41
C LEU A 72 -3.47 6.41 7.55
N THR A 73 -2.66 5.50 8.10
CA THR A 73 -1.21 5.71 8.20
C THR A 73 -0.55 5.67 6.82
N TRP A 74 -1.00 4.82 5.89
CA TRP A 74 -0.54 4.88 4.50
C TRP A 74 -1.02 6.15 3.78
N GLU A 75 -2.24 6.62 4.03
CA GLU A 75 -2.72 7.92 3.52
C GLU A 75 -1.88 9.10 4.01
N GLU A 76 -1.42 9.06 5.27
CA GLU A 76 -0.49 10.06 5.79
C GLU A 76 0.83 10.08 5.01
N ILE A 77 1.32 8.93 4.55
CA ILE A 77 2.49 8.86 3.67
C ILE A 77 2.18 9.51 2.34
N LEU A 78 1.01 9.23 1.75
CA LEU A 78 0.62 9.75 0.43
C LEU A 78 0.44 11.27 0.38
N LYS A 79 0.17 11.91 1.52
CA LYS A 79 0.15 13.38 1.63
C LYS A 79 1.52 13.99 1.33
N ASP A 80 2.58 13.36 1.82
CA ASP A 80 3.97 13.84 1.69
C ASP A 80 4.67 13.24 0.46
N TYR A 81 4.33 11.99 0.13
CA TYR A 81 4.91 11.16 -0.92
C TYR A 81 3.81 10.57 -1.81
N PRO A 82 3.11 11.38 -2.63
CA PRO A 82 1.96 10.91 -3.42
C PRO A 82 2.34 9.90 -4.52
N THR A 83 3.63 9.78 -4.84
CA THR A 83 4.16 8.78 -5.79
C THR A 83 4.61 7.48 -5.12
N ASP A 84 4.34 7.32 -3.83
CA ASP A 84 4.65 6.09 -3.11
C ASP A 84 3.71 4.95 -3.48
N LEU A 85 4.19 4.08 -4.37
CA LEU A 85 3.44 2.93 -4.86
C LEU A 85 3.14 1.88 -3.79
N ILE A 86 3.99 1.75 -2.77
CA ILE A 86 3.75 0.79 -1.68
C ILE A 86 2.59 1.32 -0.82
N ALA A 87 2.62 2.60 -0.49
CA ALA A 87 1.59 3.21 0.36
C ALA A 87 0.22 3.16 -0.32
N ILE A 88 0.11 3.56 -1.60
CA ILE A 88 -1.17 3.54 -2.31
C ILE A 88 -1.70 2.11 -2.51
N LYS A 89 -0.83 1.15 -2.82
CA LYS A 89 -1.26 -0.25 -3.00
C LYS A 89 -1.79 -0.83 -1.69
N PHE A 90 -1.09 -0.62 -0.58
CA PHE A 90 -1.50 -1.16 0.70
C PHE A 90 -2.73 -0.44 1.27
N ALA A 91 -2.87 0.87 1.07
CA ALA A 91 -4.10 1.59 1.41
C ALA A 91 -5.30 1.03 0.62
N HIS A 92 -5.17 0.90 -0.71
CA HIS A 92 -6.20 0.37 -1.60
C HIS A 92 -6.64 -1.05 -1.21
N ASP A 93 -5.71 -1.97 -1.00
CA ASP A 93 -6.01 -3.33 -0.56
C ASP A 93 -6.70 -3.36 0.81
N THR A 94 -6.28 -2.46 1.70
CA THR A 94 -6.88 -2.37 3.03
C THR A 94 -8.32 -1.87 2.96
N TYR A 95 -8.63 -0.89 2.12
CA TYR A 95 -10.01 -0.45 1.89
C TYR A 95 -10.87 -1.54 1.26
N PHE A 96 -10.30 -2.38 0.39
CA PHE A 96 -10.98 -3.56 -0.13
C PHE A 96 -11.39 -4.52 0.99
N TYR A 97 -10.48 -4.87 1.91
CA TYR A 97 -10.84 -5.72 3.06
C TYR A 97 -11.85 -5.08 4.02
N LEU A 98 -11.88 -3.74 4.10
CA LEU A 98 -12.84 -3.00 4.91
C LEU A 98 -14.21 -2.83 4.21
N GLY A 99 -14.33 -3.19 2.94
CA GLY A 99 -15.54 -2.92 2.13
C GLY A 99 -15.78 -1.43 1.88
N ASP A 100 -14.74 -0.61 1.95
CA ASP A 100 -14.84 0.84 1.78
C ASP A 100 -14.61 1.25 0.31
N SER A 101 -15.58 0.91 -0.55
CA SER A 101 -15.50 1.14 -2.00
C SER A 101 -15.19 2.60 -2.36
N LYS A 102 -15.65 3.57 -1.54
CA LYS A 102 -15.37 4.98 -1.77
C LYS A 102 -13.89 5.28 -1.64
N ASN A 103 -13.23 4.80 -0.58
CA ASN A 103 -11.81 5.05 -0.38
C ASN A 103 -10.91 4.20 -1.29
N ILE A 104 -11.37 3.02 -1.75
CA ILE A 104 -10.70 2.28 -2.86
C ILE A 104 -10.54 3.20 -4.08
N ARG A 105 -11.59 3.93 -4.45
CA ARG A 105 -11.60 4.87 -5.58
C ARG A 105 -10.90 6.19 -5.27
N ASP A 106 -11.28 6.83 -4.17
CA ASP A 106 -10.95 8.23 -3.90
C ASP A 106 -9.48 8.41 -3.51
N SER A 107 -8.88 7.43 -2.83
CA SER A 107 -7.43 7.43 -2.53
C SER A 107 -6.59 7.46 -3.82
N VAL A 108 -6.96 6.63 -4.80
CA VAL A 108 -6.26 6.59 -6.10
C VAL A 108 -6.51 7.87 -6.89
N LYS A 109 -7.76 8.37 -6.96
CA LYS A 109 -8.09 9.66 -7.59
C LYS A 109 -7.29 10.81 -6.99
N ALA A 110 -7.03 10.80 -5.68
CA ALA A 110 -6.30 11.87 -5.00
C ALA A 110 -4.82 11.92 -5.40
N VAL A 111 -4.17 10.77 -5.60
CA VAL A 111 -2.74 10.72 -5.94
C VAL A 111 -2.47 10.88 -7.43
N MET A 112 -3.35 10.38 -8.31
CA MET A 112 -3.10 10.36 -9.76
C MET A 112 -2.65 11.70 -10.37
N PRO A 113 -3.27 12.87 -10.05
CA PRO A 113 -2.83 14.16 -10.57
C PRO A 113 -1.43 14.61 -10.12
N LYS A 114 -0.83 13.91 -9.14
CA LYS A 114 0.50 14.19 -8.60
C LYS A 114 1.61 13.38 -9.28
N HIS A 115 1.25 12.40 -10.11
CA HIS A 115 2.18 11.60 -10.90
C HIS A 115 2.42 12.27 -12.26
N LYS A 116 3.63 12.10 -12.81
CA LYS A 116 3.99 12.62 -14.14
C LYS A 116 3.51 11.71 -15.27
N GLY A 117 3.13 10.48 -14.94
CA GLY A 117 2.68 9.46 -15.87
C GLY A 117 3.81 8.67 -16.54
N THR A 118 5.06 8.93 -16.14
CA THR A 118 6.26 8.25 -16.65
C THR A 118 6.94 7.40 -15.58
N GLU A 119 6.44 7.47 -14.35
CA GLU A 119 6.91 6.64 -13.25
C GLU A 119 6.72 5.15 -13.59
N PRO A 120 7.65 4.28 -13.15
CA PRO A 120 7.44 2.85 -13.23
C PRO A 120 6.09 2.51 -12.59
N CYS A 121 5.41 1.50 -13.14
CA CYS A 121 4.15 1.02 -12.59
C CYS A 121 2.98 2.04 -12.62
N TYR A 122 3.10 3.18 -13.31
CA TYR A 122 2.01 4.17 -13.40
C TYR A 122 0.72 3.59 -14.00
N SER A 123 0.83 2.71 -15.00
CA SER A 123 -0.33 2.01 -15.58
C SER A 123 -1.15 1.22 -14.55
N PHE A 124 -0.53 0.73 -13.46
CA PHE A 124 -1.27 0.03 -12.41
C PHE A 124 -2.20 0.96 -11.62
N LEU A 125 -1.92 2.26 -11.52
CA LEU A 125 -2.85 3.21 -10.89
C LEU A 125 -4.15 3.32 -11.68
N HIS A 126 -4.09 3.26 -13.01
CA HIS A 126 -5.28 3.22 -13.85
C HIS A 126 -6.11 1.94 -13.60
N GLY A 127 -5.45 0.79 -13.44
CA GLY A 127 -6.14 -0.46 -13.06
C GLY A 127 -6.77 -0.39 -11.67
N MET A 128 -6.06 0.16 -10.68
CA MET A 128 -6.57 0.36 -9.33
C MET A 128 -7.77 1.31 -9.30
N LEU A 129 -7.71 2.40 -10.10
CA LEU A 129 -8.81 3.34 -10.24
C LEU A 129 -10.01 2.70 -10.93
N ALA A 130 -9.80 1.95 -12.01
CA ALA A 130 -10.85 1.23 -12.72
C ALA A 130 -11.61 0.30 -11.75
N PHE A 131 -10.89 -0.47 -10.95
CA PHE A 131 -11.48 -1.33 -9.92
C PHE A 131 -12.29 -0.53 -8.89
N GLY A 132 -11.75 0.57 -8.36
CA GLY A 132 -12.49 1.41 -7.41
C GLY A 132 -13.75 2.07 -8.01
N LEU A 133 -13.71 2.44 -9.30
CA LEU A 133 -14.86 2.96 -10.03
C LEU A 133 -15.94 1.88 -10.20
N GLU A 134 -15.55 0.64 -10.53
CA GLU A 134 -16.46 -0.51 -10.63
C GLU A 134 -17.13 -0.81 -9.29
N GLU A 135 -16.37 -0.85 -8.19
CA GLU A 135 -16.89 -1.02 -6.83
C GLU A 135 -17.86 0.12 -6.43
N CYS A 136 -17.72 1.29 -7.04
CA CYS A 136 -18.62 2.43 -6.90
C CYS A 136 -19.75 2.48 -7.93
N GLN A 137 -19.91 1.45 -8.77
CA GLN A 137 -20.91 1.33 -9.85
C GLN A 137 -20.76 2.40 -10.96
N GLU A 138 -19.59 3.01 -11.09
CA GLU A 138 -19.23 3.97 -12.15
C GLU A 138 -18.64 3.26 -13.38
N TYR A 139 -19.37 2.27 -13.91
CA TYR A 139 -18.84 1.31 -14.90
C TYR A 139 -18.27 1.95 -16.18
N ALA A 140 -18.90 3.00 -16.69
CA ALA A 140 -18.45 3.67 -17.91
C ALA A 140 -17.09 4.37 -17.72
N GLU A 141 -16.82 4.93 -16.55
CA GLU A 141 -15.52 5.50 -16.24
C GLU A 141 -14.50 4.42 -15.90
N ALA A 142 -14.93 3.33 -15.24
CA ALA A 142 -14.08 2.17 -14.97
C ALA A 142 -13.49 1.59 -16.28
N GLU A 143 -14.31 1.39 -17.30
CA GLU A 143 -13.88 0.89 -18.61
C GLU A 143 -12.85 1.82 -19.27
N LYS A 144 -13.08 3.14 -19.23
CA LYS A 144 -12.14 4.13 -19.78
C LYS A 144 -10.78 4.06 -19.09
N GLU A 145 -10.75 3.92 -17.78
CA GLU A 145 -9.49 3.80 -17.03
C GLU A 145 -8.79 2.45 -17.31
N ALA A 146 -9.56 1.36 -17.41
CA ALA A 146 -9.01 0.04 -17.74
C ALA A 146 -8.33 0.01 -19.12
N LEU A 147 -8.91 0.66 -20.13
CA LEU A 147 -8.33 0.73 -21.47
C LEU A 147 -6.99 1.48 -21.51
N LYS A 148 -6.77 2.46 -20.62
CA LYS A 148 -5.49 3.18 -20.53
C LYS A 148 -4.35 2.27 -20.09
N VAL A 149 -4.63 1.23 -19.31
CA VAL A 149 -3.63 0.23 -18.87
C VAL A 149 -2.99 -0.43 -20.09
N CYS A 150 -3.80 -0.84 -21.07
CA CYS A 150 -3.31 -1.50 -22.28
C CYS A 150 -2.53 -0.55 -23.20
N SER A 151 -2.92 0.71 -23.29
CA SER A 151 -2.24 1.70 -24.15
C SER A 151 -0.88 2.17 -23.62
N ILE A 152 -0.61 2.01 -22.32
CA ILE A 152 0.67 2.43 -21.69
C ILE A 152 1.73 1.31 -21.77
N LEU A 153 1.32 0.08 -22.09
CA LEU A 153 2.20 -1.09 -22.20
C LEU A 153 2.69 -1.39 -23.64
N LEU A 154 2.27 -0.58 -24.62
CA LEU A 154 2.66 -0.65 -26.04
C LEU A 154 3.39 0.64 -26.45
#